data_AF-A0A6A5WJ75-F1
#
_entry.id   AF-A0A6A5WJ75-F1
#
_cell.length_a   1.000
_cell.length_b   1.000
_cell.length_c   1.000
_cell.angle_alpha   90.00
_cell.angle_beta   90.00
_cell.angle_gamma   90.00
#
_symmetry.space_group_name_H-M   'P 1'
#
loop_
_entity.id
_entity.type
_entity.pdbx_description
1 polymer ?
#
loop_
_entity_poly.entity_id
_entity_poly.type
_entity_poly.pdbx_seq_one_letter_code
_entity_poly.pdbx_strand_id
1 'polypeptide(L)'
;MASPCRPHVSFPLVSTSVLLLIPLSTRASTDVIPDRQWMWVTYPDYKFLTIRNDARMTLIRPSYNTKTDTLTITAPAPNSMDEKLEFQIPAHPSKEWLGENTEIVPATVWSTTTPAHCYSPTVTGSFNDFFGKEVRLVYKPPMSDSPRALVGNGSKKQIGRDASTCFADLFPVLVGSEKSIAELNERLEKAEGLNIDVRRFRPNILVRGTEAWDEDRWKSISLSAKPASNSPFPWWKFGMGKRGLDLDVVARCARCHVPNVDPESAEEHKRQPWDTLMKYRRVDPGIKFKPCFGMLCVPRGNGGQIELGMKLEVKATGEHRYIIGM
;
A
#
# COMPACT_ATOMS: atom_id res chain seq x y z
N MET A 1 19.85 35.83 6.29
CA MET A 1 18.41 35.49 6.18
C MET A 1 18.31 34.19 5.40
N ALA A 2 18.11 33.07 6.10
CA ALA A 2 17.99 31.75 5.47
C ALA A 2 16.51 31.42 5.29
N SER A 3 16.11 31.14 4.05
CA SER A 3 14.76 30.72 3.69
C SER A 3 14.43 29.36 4.34
N PRO A 4 13.23 29.17 4.93
CA PRO A 4 12.84 27.87 5.44
C PRO A 4 12.40 26.96 4.29
N CYS A 5 13.20 25.94 3.99
CA CYS A 5 12.80 24.79 3.17
C CYS A 5 11.53 24.15 3.76
N ARG A 6 10.44 24.17 2.98
CA ARG A 6 9.22 23.43 3.30
C ARG A 6 9.48 21.92 3.07
N PRO A 7 9.07 21.02 3.98
CA PRO A 7 9.12 19.60 3.71
C PRO A 7 8.03 19.25 2.68
N HIS A 8 8.43 18.89 1.46
CA HIS A 8 7.56 18.23 0.49
C HIS A 8 7.33 16.79 0.95
N VAL A 9 6.07 16.40 1.16
CA VAL A 9 5.67 15.04 1.54
C VAL A 9 4.93 14.41 0.35
N SER A 10 5.45 13.29 -0.15
CA SER A 10 4.93 12.52 -1.29
C SER A 10 4.17 11.26 -0.84
N PHE A 11 3.14 10.85 -1.58
CA PHE A 11 2.17 9.79 -1.23
C PHE A 11 1.98 8.76 -2.38
N PRO A 12 1.57 7.49 -2.18
CA PRO A 12 1.61 6.44 -3.21
C PRO A 12 0.27 5.97 -3.79
N LEU A 13 0.36 5.51 -5.05
CA LEU A 13 -0.57 4.66 -5.78
C LEU A 13 0.06 3.26 -5.87
N VAL A 14 -0.72 2.23 -6.24
CA VAL A 14 -0.18 0.87 -6.47
C VAL A 14 0.57 0.79 -7.80
N SER A 15 1.75 1.39 -7.76
CA SER A 15 3.01 0.75 -8.12
C SER A 15 4.19 1.52 -7.49
N THR A 16 3.99 2.63 -6.78
CA THR A 16 5.05 3.64 -6.60
C THR A 16 5.06 4.14 -5.14
N SER A 17 6.10 3.74 -4.41
CA SER A 17 6.66 4.21 -3.11
C SER A 17 5.83 4.98 -2.05
N VAL A 18 5.76 4.42 -0.83
CA VAL A 18 5.71 5.07 0.53
C VAL A 18 4.39 5.21 1.33
N LEU A 19 4.30 4.48 2.46
CA LEU A 19 3.50 4.77 3.67
C LEU A 19 2.91 6.20 3.84
N LEU A 20 1.60 6.29 4.12
CA LEU A 20 0.99 7.52 4.59
C LEU A 20 1.04 7.63 6.11
N LEU A 21 1.88 8.55 6.58
CA LEU A 21 1.74 9.20 7.87
C LEU A 21 0.61 10.24 7.74
N ILE A 22 -0.58 9.97 8.29
CA ILE A 22 -1.75 10.88 8.29
C ILE A 22 -1.70 11.87 9.48
N PRO A 23 -1.55 13.19 9.27
CA PRO A 23 -2.10 14.19 10.18
C PRO A 23 -3.55 14.47 9.78
N LEU A 24 -4.53 14.07 10.59
CA LEU A 24 -5.91 14.48 10.37
C LEU A 24 -6.14 15.84 11.04
N SER A 25 -6.42 16.86 10.23
CA SER A 25 -7.10 18.06 10.70
C SER A 25 -8.60 17.90 10.45
N THR A 26 -9.35 18.14 11.51
CA THR A 26 -10.80 18.04 11.69
C THR A 26 -11.72 18.36 10.50
N ARG A 27 -12.75 17.50 10.35
CA ARG A 27 -14.05 17.62 9.63
C ARG A 27 -14.02 17.27 8.13
N ALA A 28 -14.32 16.00 7.78
CA ALA A 28 -15.57 15.55 7.15
C ALA A 28 -15.51 14.03 6.89
N SER A 29 -16.63 13.41 6.50
CA SER A 29 -16.78 11.95 6.30
C SER A 29 -16.06 11.35 5.09
N THR A 30 -15.13 12.07 4.45
CA THR A 30 -14.46 11.71 3.17
C THR A 30 -12.95 11.49 3.29
N ASP A 31 -12.39 11.52 4.50
CA ASP A 31 -10.93 11.57 4.74
C ASP A 31 -10.16 10.23 4.53
N VAL A 32 -10.63 9.33 3.65
CA VAL A 32 -9.92 8.07 3.35
C VAL A 32 -9.05 8.28 2.13
N ILE A 33 -7.74 8.11 2.27
CA ILE A 33 -6.84 8.20 1.12
C ILE A 33 -6.98 6.93 0.29
N PRO A 34 -7.31 7.03 -1.00
CA PRO A 34 -7.55 5.85 -1.81
C PRO A 34 -6.21 5.18 -2.13
N ASP A 35 -6.01 3.99 -1.55
CA ASP A 35 -4.82 3.16 -1.81
C ASP A 35 -5.21 1.90 -2.60
N ARG A 36 -4.33 1.47 -3.50
CA ARG A 36 -4.49 0.24 -4.31
C ARG A 36 -5.65 0.19 -5.28
N GLN A 37 -6.21 1.35 -5.61
CA GLN A 37 -7.32 1.46 -6.56
C GLN A 37 -6.86 1.81 -7.99
N TRP A 38 -5.62 2.26 -8.17
CA TRP A 38 -5.03 2.48 -9.49
C TRP A 38 -3.87 1.54 -9.77
N MET A 39 -3.66 1.29 -11.07
CA MET A 39 -2.61 0.43 -11.56
C MET A 39 -2.23 0.85 -12.98
N TRP A 40 -0.95 0.81 -13.29
CA TRP A 40 -0.46 0.98 -14.66
C TRP A 40 -0.56 -0.34 -15.42
N VAL A 41 -1.00 -0.30 -16.67
CA VAL A 41 -1.12 -1.46 -17.55
C VAL A 41 -0.47 -1.21 -18.91
N THR A 42 -0.02 -2.28 -19.55
CA THR A 42 0.43 -2.25 -20.94
C THR A 42 -0.74 -1.94 -21.88
N TYR A 43 -0.45 -1.36 -23.03
CA TYR A 43 -1.41 -1.24 -24.14
C TYR A 43 -0.88 -2.02 -25.36
N PRO A 44 -1.72 -2.71 -26.15
CA PRO A 44 -3.18 -2.88 -26.01
C PRO A 44 -3.62 -4.03 -25.09
N ASP A 45 -2.67 -4.77 -24.50
CA ASP A 45 -2.95 -6.02 -23.75
C ASP A 45 -3.57 -5.84 -22.34
N TYR A 46 -3.56 -4.62 -21.79
CA TYR A 46 -4.05 -4.28 -20.44
C TYR A 46 -3.51 -5.16 -19.29
N LYS A 47 -2.26 -5.62 -19.40
CA LYS A 47 -1.56 -6.38 -18.35
C LYS A 47 -0.87 -5.43 -17.38
N PHE A 48 -1.04 -5.67 -16.09
CA PHE A 48 -0.40 -4.88 -15.04
C PHE A 48 1.12 -4.74 -15.18
N LEU A 49 1.61 -3.54 -14.86
CA LEU A 49 3.03 -3.24 -14.72
C LEU A 49 3.40 -3.13 -13.25
N THR A 50 4.56 -3.66 -12.90
CA THR A 50 5.08 -3.64 -11.54
C THR A 50 6.53 -3.16 -11.52
N ILE A 51 7.02 -2.83 -10.32
CA ILE A 51 8.44 -2.55 -10.07
C ILE A 51 9.36 -3.69 -10.56
N ARG A 52 8.87 -4.94 -10.64
CA ARG A 52 9.64 -6.08 -11.17
C ARG A 52 9.87 -5.96 -12.68
N ASN A 53 8.98 -5.26 -13.37
CA ASN A 53 9.07 -5.00 -14.80
C ASN A 53 9.88 -3.74 -15.08
N ASP A 54 9.70 -2.70 -14.26
CA ASP A 54 10.38 -1.42 -14.38
C ASP A 54 10.58 -0.78 -13.00
N ALA A 55 11.83 -0.82 -12.51
CA ALA A 55 12.20 -0.28 -11.20
C ALA A 55 11.94 1.22 -11.10
N ARG A 56 11.98 1.95 -12.23
CA ARG A 56 11.72 3.40 -12.28
C ARG A 56 10.33 3.73 -11.79
N MET A 57 9.36 2.81 -11.86
CA MET A 57 8.04 3.01 -11.26
C MET A 57 8.14 3.49 -9.81
N THR A 58 9.17 3.08 -9.06
CA THR A 58 9.40 3.61 -7.72
C THR A 58 9.54 5.13 -7.65
N LEU A 59 9.82 5.84 -8.73
CA LEU A 59 9.99 7.30 -8.86
C LEU A 59 8.70 8.07 -9.18
N ILE A 60 7.58 7.40 -9.47
CA ILE A 60 6.31 8.10 -9.62
C ILE A 60 5.82 8.51 -8.23
N ARG A 61 5.52 9.80 -8.07
CA ARG A 61 5.17 10.45 -6.80
C ARG A 61 3.76 11.03 -6.90
N PRO A 62 2.75 10.29 -6.43
CA PRO A 62 1.45 10.87 -6.13
C PRO A 62 1.53 11.88 -4.98
N SER A 63 0.58 12.80 -4.96
CA SER A 63 0.29 13.64 -3.82
C SER A 63 -1.21 13.89 -3.75
N TYR A 64 -1.76 13.95 -2.54
CA TYR A 64 -3.20 14.10 -2.33
C TYR A 64 -3.50 15.47 -1.70
N ASN A 65 -4.39 16.21 -2.35
CA ASN A 65 -4.92 17.46 -1.83
C ASN A 65 -6.31 17.22 -1.23
N THR A 66 -6.40 17.24 0.10
CA THR A 66 -7.65 17.01 0.85
C THR A 66 -8.70 18.11 0.64
N LYS A 67 -8.29 19.33 0.24
CA LYS A 67 -9.21 20.45 0.04
C LYS A 67 -9.96 20.35 -1.28
N THR A 68 -9.30 19.80 -2.31
CA THR A 68 -9.84 19.71 -3.67
C THR A 68 -10.18 18.28 -4.07
N ASP A 69 -9.93 17.32 -3.18
CA ASP A 69 -10.03 15.88 -3.45
C ASP A 69 -9.29 15.45 -4.71
N THR A 70 -8.06 15.91 -4.88
CA THR A 70 -7.29 15.72 -6.12
C THR A 70 -6.01 14.95 -5.86
N LEU A 71 -5.72 13.96 -6.71
CA LEU A 71 -4.43 13.31 -6.80
C LEU A 71 -3.61 13.99 -7.90
N THR A 72 -2.43 14.48 -7.54
CA THR A 72 -1.42 14.97 -8.49
C THR A 72 -0.32 13.93 -8.61
N ILE A 73 -0.10 13.41 -9.81
CA ILE A 73 0.87 12.34 -10.07
C ILE A 73 2.04 12.94 -10.81
N THR A 74 3.24 12.81 -10.24
CA THR A 74 4.47 13.33 -10.84
C THR A 74 5.48 12.24 -11.10
N ALA A 75 6.35 12.40 -12.10
CA ALA A 75 7.49 11.52 -12.34
C ALA A 75 8.63 12.30 -13.02
N PRO A 76 9.90 11.87 -12.91
CA PRO A 76 11.01 12.47 -13.65
C PRO A 76 10.77 12.42 -15.17
N ALA A 77 11.09 13.50 -15.88
CA ALA A 77 11.10 13.48 -17.34
C ALA A 77 12.34 12.70 -17.85
N PRO A 78 12.23 11.89 -18.94
CA PRO A 78 13.34 11.04 -19.39
C PRO A 78 14.62 11.78 -19.78
N ASN A 79 14.51 13.02 -20.27
CA ASN A 79 15.61 13.79 -20.86
C ASN A 79 15.90 15.10 -20.11
N SER A 80 15.46 15.21 -18.86
CA SER A 80 15.67 16.43 -18.06
C SER A 80 15.86 16.07 -16.59
N MET A 81 16.82 16.74 -15.94
CA MET A 81 17.06 16.56 -14.52
C MET A 81 16.07 17.32 -13.64
N ASP A 82 15.53 18.42 -14.16
CA ASP A 82 14.72 19.36 -13.38
C ASP A 82 13.23 19.29 -13.74
N GLU A 83 12.89 18.80 -14.92
CA GLU A 83 11.49 18.68 -15.36
C GLU A 83 10.81 17.43 -14.81
N LYS A 84 9.52 17.58 -14.52
CA LYS A 84 8.66 16.50 -14.08
C LYS A 84 7.46 16.40 -15.01
N LEU A 85 7.15 15.17 -15.39
CA LEU A 85 5.85 14.84 -15.96
C LEU A 85 4.81 14.95 -14.85
N GLU A 86 3.66 15.52 -15.15
CA GLU A 86 2.57 15.70 -14.20
C GLU A 86 1.21 15.47 -14.87
N PHE A 87 0.27 14.86 -14.13
CA PHE A 87 -1.16 14.96 -14.39
C PHE A 87 -1.95 14.97 -13.09
N GLN A 88 -3.22 15.38 -13.17
CA GLN A 88 -4.13 15.44 -12.03
C GLN A 88 -5.42 14.68 -12.33
N ILE A 89 -5.94 13.98 -11.33
CA ILE A 89 -7.21 13.25 -11.37
C ILE A 89 -7.93 13.39 -10.02
N PRO A 90 -9.27 13.27 -9.96
CA PRO A 90 -9.98 13.19 -8.70
C PRO A 90 -9.52 11.97 -7.89
N ALA A 91 -9.38 12.12 -6.57
CA ALA A 91 -9.08 11.01 -5.67
C ALA A 91 -10.31 10.11 -5.49
N HIS A 92 -11.51 10.70 -5.44
CA HIS A 92 -12.77 9.97 -5.42
C HIS A 92 -13.64 10.36 -6.61
N PRO A 93 -13.31 9.90 -7.82
CA PRO A 93 -14.06 10.27 -9.02
C PRO A 93 -15.52 9.76 -8.92
N SER A 94 -16.48 10.64 -9.26
CA SER A 94 -17.88 10.26 -9.32
C SER A 94 -18.15 9.33 -10.51
N LYS A 95 -19.32 8.66 -10.51
CA LYS A 95 -19.70 7.79 -11.63
C LYS A 95 -19.83 8.55 -12.95
N GLU A 96 -20.35 9.77 -12.88
CA GLU A 96 -20.51 10.67 -14.01
C GLU A 96 -19.14 11.08 -14.56
N TRP A 97 -18.23 11.52 -13.67
CA TRP A 97 -16.87 11.88 -14.05
C TRP A 97 -16.15 10.70 -14.72
N LEU A 98 -16.29 9.49 -14.18
CA LEU A 98 -15.73 8.29 -14.78
C LEU A 98 -16.33 8.00 -16.15
N GLY A 99 -17.65 8.16 -16.33
CA GLY A 99 -18.31 7.94 -17.61
C GLY A 99 -17.85 8.89 -18.72
N GLU A 100 -17.42 10.10 -18.36
CA GLU A 100 -16.92 11.10 -19.32
C GLU A 100 -15.42 10.98 -19.62
N ASN A 101 -14.62 10.49 -18.66
CA ASN A 101 -13.15 10.55 -18.73
C ASN A 101 -12.47 9.18 -18.88
N THR A 102 -13.25 8.09 -18.82
CA THR A 102 -12.72 6.72 -18.85
C THR A 102 -13.56 5.79 -19.72
N GLU A 103 -12.94 4.71 -20.16
CA GLU A 103 -13.61 3.58 -20.80
C GLU A 103 -13.40 2.30 -19.99
N ILE A 104 -14.35 1.35 -20.05
CA ILE A 104 -14.21 0.08 -19.34
C ILE A 104 -13.34 -0.87 -20.16
N VAL A 105 -12.24 -1.34 -19.59
CA VAL A 105 -11.31 -2.30 -20.22
C VAL A 105 -11.11 -3.54 -19.35
N PRO A 106 -10.75 -4.70 -19.95
CA PRO A 106 -10.42 -5.91 -19.20
C PRO A 106 -8.96 -5.86 -18.71
N ALA A 107 -8.74 -5.30 -17.52
CA ALA A 107 -7.39 -5.25 -16.94
C ALA A 107 -7.02 -6.59 -16.27
N THR A 108 -5.81 -7.08 -16.55
CA THR A 108 -5.29 -8.34 -16.00
C THR A 108 -4.24 -8.11 -14.92
N VAL A 109 -4.48 -8.68 -13.74
CA VAL A 109 -3.56 -8.72 -12.59
C VAL A 109 -3.27 -10.17 -12.26
N TRP A 110 -2.01 -10.59 -12.39
CA TRP A 110 -1.63 -12.01 -12.33
C TRP A 110 -2.46 -12.86 -13.31
N SER A 111 -3.15 -13.88 -12.82
CA SER A 111 -4.05 -14.75 -13.60
C SER A 111 -5.51 -14.26 -13.61
N THR A 112 -5.82 -13.11 -13.01
CA THR A 112 -7.19 -12.61 -12.88
C THR A 112 -7.43 -11.39 -13.76
N THR A 113 -8.43 -11.48 -14.63
CA THR A 113 -8.93 -10.34 -15.41
C THR A 113 -10.18 -9.75 -14.75
N THR A 114 -10.23 -8.43 -14.64
CA THR A 114 -11.36 -7.71 -14.05
C THR A 114 -11.66 -6.43 -14.84
N PRO A 115 -12.94 -6.03 -14.95
CA PRO A 115 -13.27 -4.71 -15.47
C PRO A 115 -12.59 -3.60 -14.65
N ALA A 116 -12.09 -2.59 -15.36
CA ALA A 116 -11.50 -1.41 -14.79
C ALA A 116 -11.74 -0.18 -15.69
N HIS A 117 -11.79 0.99 -15.07
CA HIS A 117 -11.88 2.28 -15.76
C HIS A 117 -10.50 2.69 -16.28
N CYS A 118 -10.30 2.70 -17.59
CA CYS A 118 -9.08 3.14 -18.26
C CYS A 118 -9.15 4.64 -18.55
N TYR A 119 -8.19 5.40 -18.04
CA TYR A 119 -8.10 6.83 -18.34
C TYR A 119 -7.68 7.06 -19.79
N SER A 120 -8.28 8.06 -20.41
CA SER A 120 -7.86 8.52 -21.73
C SER A 120 -6.37 8.91 -21.75
N PRO A 121 -5.65 8.65 -22.86
CA PRO A 121 -4.29 9.18 -23.06
C PRO A 121 -4.23 10.71 -23.06
N THR A 122 -5.35 11.43 -23.22
CA THR A 122 -5.36 12.89 -23.01
C THR A 122 -5.04 13.30 -21.58
N VAL A 123 -5.36 12.43 -20.60
CA VAL A 123 -5.09 12.67 -19.17
C VAL A 123 -3.72 12.14 -18.77
N THR A 124 -3.37 10.93 -19.23
CA THR A 124 -2.22 10.18 -18.71
C THR A 124 -1.11 9.90 -19.73
N GLY A 125 -1.27 10.34 -20.98
CA GLY A 125 -0.39 9.99 -22.09
C GLY A 125 1.03 10.55 -21.97
N SER A 126 1.24 11.64 -21.21
CA SER A 126 2.59 12.15 -20.91
C SER A 126 3.46 11.12 -20.20
N PHE A 127 2.88 10.15 -19.50
CA PHE A 127 3.61 9.07 -18.85
C PHE A 127 4.09 7.99 -19.82
N ASN A 128 3.63 7.97 -21.07
CA ASN A 128 4.21 7.08 -22.08
C ASN A 128 5.72 7.35 -22.24
N ASP A 129 6.14 8.61 -22.16
CA ASP A 129 7.55 9.01 -22.23
C ASP A 129 8.34 8.46 -21.04
N PHE A 130 7.77 8.52 -19.83
CA PHE A 130 8.37 7.92 -18.63
C PHE A 130 8.67 6.43 -18.81
N PHE A 131 7.68 5.68 -19.30
CA PHE A 131 7.80 4.24 -19.50
C PHE A 131 8.59 3.88 -20.77
N GLY A 132 8.78 4.81 -21.70
CA GLY A 132 9.37 4.55 -23.02
C GLY A 132 8.50 3.68 -23.92
N LYS A 133 7.20 3.56 -23.60
CA LYS A 133 6.21 2.77 -24.33
C LYS A 133 4.82 3.23 -23.99
N GLU A 134 3.86 2.89 -24.84
CA GLU A 134 2.46 3.19 -24.56
C GLU A 134 1.94 2.37 -23.37
N VAL A 135 1.42 3.09 -22.38
CA VAL A 135 0.78 2.55 -21.18
C VAL A 135 -0.58 3.20 -20.97
N ARG A 136 -1.36 2.62 -20.07
CA ARG A 136 -2.59 3.20 -19.56
C ARG A 136 -2.61 3.15 -18.05
N LEU A 137 -3.22 4.16 -17.43
CA LEU A 137 -3.64 4.09 -16.04
C LEU A 137 -5.05 3.51 -15.99
N VAL A 138 -5.28 2.54 -15.12
CA VAL A 138 -6.62 2.02 -14.83
C VAL A 138 -6.99 2.25 -13.38
N TYR A 139 -8.28 2.44 -13.13
CA TYR A 139 -8.89 2.63 -11.81
C TYR A 139 -9.96 1.57 -11.57
N LYS A 140 -10.01 1.06 -10.34
CA LYS A 140 -11.08 0.18 -9.88
C LYS A 140 -11.77 0.79 -8.66
N PRO A 141 -13.03 1.23 -8.80
CA PRO A 141 -13.78 1.79 -7.68
C PRO A 141 -14.08 0.70 -6.63
N PRO A 142 -13.89 0.99 -5.34
CA PRO A 142 -14.08 0.00 -4.28
C PRO A 142 -15.55 -0.39 -4.05
N MET A 143 -16.51 0.42 -4.49
CA MET A 143 -17.93 0.29 -4.15
C MET A 143 -18.87 0.04 -5.34
N SER A 144 -18.43 0.25 -6.59
CA SER A 144 -19.32 0.18 -7.77
C SER A 144 -18.99 -0.92 -8.78
N ASP A 145 -17.83 -1.56 -8.68
CA ASP A 145 -17.44 -2.65 -9.58
C ASP A 145 -17.47 -4.01 -8.88
N SER A 146 -17.61 -5.08 -9.67
CA SER A 146 -17.40 -6.45 -9.21
C SER A 146 -16.03 -6.56 -8.53
N PRO A 147 -16.01 -6.79 -7.21
CA PRO A 147 -14.77 -6.72 -6.44
C PRO A 147 -13.92 -7.96 -6.69
N ARG A 148 -12.59 -7.85 -6.66
CA ARG A 148 -11.73 -9.03 -6.79
C ARG A 148 -11.71 -9.76 -5.45
N ALA A 149 -12.41 -10.89 -5.40
CA ALA A 149 -12.49 -11.73 -4.21
C ALA A 149 -11.10 -12.16 -3.73
N LEU A 150 -10.92 -12.21 -2.41
CA LEU A 150 -9.68 -12.74 -1.83
C LEU A 150 -9.63 -14.26 -1.97
N VAL A 151 -8.42 -14.76 -2.21
CA VAL A 151 -8.09 -16.19 -2.33
C VAL A 151 -7.12 -16.62 -1.23
N GLY A 152 -6.79 -17.91 -1.16
CA GLY A 152 -5.85 -18.44 -0.18
C GLY A 152 -6.29 -18.16 1.26
N ASN A 153 -5.40 -17.61 2.09
CA ASN A 153 -5.70 -17.25 3.49
C ASN A 153 -6.85 -16.23 3.65
N GLY A 154 -7.20 -15.46 2.62
CA GLY A 154 -8.30 -14.47 2.67
C GLY A 154 -9.62 -14.98 2.13
N SER A 155 -9.67 -16.20 1.62
CA SER A 155 -10.89 -16.77 1.05
C SER A 155 -12.00 -16.91 2.09
N LYS A 156 -13.26 -16.85 1.65
CA LYS A 156 -14.45 -17.04 2.51
C LYS A 156 -14.36 -18.29 3.38
N LYS A 157 -13.79 -19.38 2.84
CA LYS A 157 -13.56 -20.63 3.58
C LYS A 157 -12.63 -20.46 4.78
N GLN A 158 -11.60 -19.62 4.67
CA GLN A 158 -10.58 -19.43 5.72
C GLN A 158 -11.01 -18.39 6.76
N ILE A 159 -11.65 -17.29 6.34
CA ILE A 159 -12.01 -16.19 7.24
C ILE A 159 -13.50 -16.14 7.61
N GLY A 160 -14.32 -17.04 7.06
CA GLY A 160 -15.76 -17.15 7.36
C GLY A 160 -16.66 -16.07 6.74
N ARG A 161 -16.11 -15.19 5.90
CA ARG A 161 -16.84 -14.06 5.29
C ARG A 161 -16.29 -13.67 3.93
N ASP A 162 -17.11 -13.01 3.13
CA ASP A 162 -16.66 -12.41 1.88
C ASP A 162 -15.71 -11.24 2.17
N ALA A 163 -14.65 -11.17 1.37
CA ALA A 163 -13.68 -10.09 1.40
C ALA A 163 -13.08 -9.93 0.01
N SER A 164 -12.60 -8.73 -0.25
CA SER A 164 -12.08 -8.39 -1.57
C SER A 164 -10.97 -7.36 -1.50
N THR A 165 -10.38 -7.13 -2.66
CA THR A 165 -9.40 -6.08 -2.89
C THR A 165 -9.57 -5.50 -4.29
N CYS A 166 -8.95 -4.35 -4.53
CA CYS A 166 -8.81 -3.78 -5.87
C CYS A 166 -7.56 -4.37 -6.53
N PHE A 167 -6.53 -3.55 -6.76
CA PHE A 167 -5.30 -3.96 -7.47
C PHE A 167 -4.15 -4.39 -6.54
N ALA A 168 -4.38 -4.57 -5.24
CA ALA A 168 -3.33 -5.07 -4.34
C ALA A 168 -2.86 -6.47 -4.74
N ASP A 169 -1.54 -6.77 -4.74
CA ASP A 169 -1.04 -8.11 -5.14
C ASP A 169 -1.83 -9.28 -4.54
N LEU A 170 -2.12 -9.25 -3.24
CA LEU A 170 -2.80 -10.34 -2.52
C LEU A 170 -3.90 -9.86 -1.59
N PHE A 171 -3.58 -8.97 -0.65
CA PHE A 171 -4.48 -8.54 0.43
C PHE A 171 -4.57 -7.02 0.51
N PRO A 172 -5.69 -6.47 1.01
CA PRO A 172 -5.92 -5.02 1.02
C PRO A 172 -4.98 -4.25 1.96
N VAL A 173 -4.53 -4.86 3.06
CA VAL A 173 -3.69 -4.19 4.06
C VAL A 173 -2.43 -5.02 4.35
N LEU A 174 -1.28 -4.35 4.36
CA LEU A 174 -0.02 -4.87 4.90
C LEU A 174 0.36 -4.08 6.16
N VAL A 175 0.54 -4.77 7.29
CA VAL A 175 1.05 -4.18 8.53
C VAL A 175 2.53 -4.52 8.67
N GLY A 176 3.38 -3.53 8.95
CA GLY A 176 4.79 -3.70 9.26
C GLY A 176 5.15 -3.10 10.61
N SER A 177 6.29 -3.46 11.16
CA SER A 177 6.77 -3.01 12.48
C SER A 177 8.07 -2.21 12.36
N GLU A 178 8.16 -1.07 13.07
CA GLU A 178 9.38 -0.26 13.19
C GLU A 178 10.51 -1.06 13.85
N LYS A 179 10.18 -1.89 14.85
CA LYS A 179 11.17 -2.77 15.49
C LYS A 179 11.73 -3.82 14.54
N SER A 180 10.90 -4.38 13.67
CA SER A 180 11.32 -5.39 12.71
C SER A 180 12.21 -4.84 11.60
N ILE A 181 11.90 -3.64 11.07
CA ILE A 181 12.80 -3.00 10.10
C ILE A 181 14.11 -2.54 10.75
N ALA A 182 14.06 -2.04 11.99
CA ALA A 182 15.27 -1.68 12.73
C ALA A 182 16.20 -2.89 12.92
N GLU A 183 15.65 -4.04 13.34
CA GLU A 183 16.42 -5.27 13.51
C GLU A 183 17.00 -5.78 12.19
N LEU A 184 16.25 -5.71 11.10
CA LEU A 184 16.77 -6.03 9.76
C LEU A 184 17.93 -5.10 9.38
N ASN A 185 17.80 -3.80 9.64
CA ASN A 185 18.85 -2.83 9.37
C ASN A 185 20.11 -3.08 10.20
N GLU A 186 19.99 -3.51 11.46
CA GLU A 186 21.17 -3.92 12.24
C GLU A 186 21.93 -5.09 11.60
N ARG A 187 21.22 -6.03 10.96
CA ARG A 187 21.85 -7.14 10.24
C ARG A 187 22.47 -6.69 8.92
N LEU A 188 21.81 -5.80 8.20
CA LEU A 188 22.29 -5.26 6.93
C LEU A 188 23.53 -4.39 7.13
N GLU A 189 23.55 -3.59 8.19
CA GLU A 189 24.70 -2.78 8.59
C GLU A 189 25.91 -3.67 8.87
N LYS A 190 25.74 -4.74 9.65
CA LYS A 190 26.81 -5.72 9.93
C LYS A 190 27.28 -6.49 8.70
N ALA A 191 26.40 -6.71 7.73
CA ALA A 191 26.71 -7.49 6.54
C ALA A 191 27.41 -6.66 5.45
N GLU A 192 26.90 -5.47 5.16
CA GLU A 192 27.29 -4.66 4.00
C GLU A 192 27.27 -3.14 4.27
N GLY A 193 27.13 -2.68 5.53
CA GLY A 193 27.05 -1.24 5.86
C GLY A 193 25.82 -0.56 5.26
N LEU A 194 24.72 -1.30 5.13
CA LEU A 194 23.48 -0.84 4.50
C LEU A 194 22.41 -0.52 5.55
N ASN A 195 21.75 0.61 5.35
CA ASN A 195 20.54 0.99 6.07
C ASN A 195 19.42 1.27 5.06
N ILE A 196 18.31 0.54 5.18
CA ILE A 196 17.21 0.62 4.22
C ILE A 196 15.93 1.12 4.86
N ASP A 197 15.12 1.79 4.05
CA ASP A 197 13.83 2.30 4.48
C ASP A 197 12.72 1.24 4.39
N VAL A 198 11.82 1.22 5.36
CA VAL A 198 10.62 0.35 5.36
C VAL A 198 9.73 0.55 4.13
N ARG A 199 9.84 1.70 3.45
CA ARG A 199 9.17 2.03 2.18
C ARG A 199 9.42 0.98 1.10
N ARG A 200 10.57 0.29 1.12
CA ARG A 200 10.91 -0.87 0.26
C ARG A 200 9.98 -2.07 0.48
N PHE A 201 9.39 -2.21 1.68
CA PHE A 201 8.45 -3.27 2.01
C PHE A 201 6.99 -2.92 1.72
N ARG A 202 6.70 -1.64 1.50
CA ARG A 202 5.37 -1.08 1.16
C ARG A 202 4.24 -1.44 2.15
N PRO A 203 4.45 -1.37 3.48
CA PRO A 203 3.34 -1.53 4.41
C PRO A 203 2.33 -0.38 4.27
N ASN A 204 1.06 -0.70 4.48
CA ASN A 204 -0.03 0.26 4.62
C ASN A 204 -0.01 0.92 6.00
N ILE A 205 0.26 0.12 7.03
CA ILE A 205 0.29 0.56 8.42
C ILE A 205 1.64 0.17 8.99
N LEU A 206 2.38 1.15 9.48
CA LEU A 206 3.62 0.93 10.21
C LEU A 206 3.34 1.15 11.69
N VAL A 207 3.65 0.14 12.51
CA VAL A 207 3.40 0.17 13.94
C VAL A 207 4.74 0.26 14.66
N ARG A 208 4.80 1.04 15.74
CA ARG A 208 6.04 1.19 16.50
C ARG A 208 6.54 -0.15 17.03
N GLY A 209 5.64 -0.99 17.53
CA GLY A 209 5.98 -2.28 18.13
C GLY A 209 6.77 -2.14 19.44
N THR A 210 6.94 -3.26 20.14
CA THR A 210 7.77 -3.39 21.35
C THR A 210 9.01 -4.23 21.06
N GLU A 211 8.82 -5.37 20.40
CA GLU A 211 9.85 -6.31 20.02
C GLU A 211 9.85 -6.54 18.50
N ALA A 212 11.03 -6.83 17.95
CA ALA A 212 11.15 -7.18 16.54
C ALA A 212 10.44 -8.51 16.27
N TRP A 213 9.71 -8.58 15.15
CA TRP A 213 9.01 -9.76 14.66
C TRP A 213 7.84 -10.25 15.52
N ASP A 214 7.44 -9.53 16.58
CA ASP A 214 6.24 -9.86 17.38
C ASP A 214 5.01 -10.00 16.46
N GLU A 215 4.91 -9.16 15.42
CA GLU A 215 3.78 -9.19 14.50
C GLU A 215 3.54 -10.55 13.82
N ASP A 216 4.57 -11.41 13.72
CA ASP A 216 4.47 -12.74 13.12
C ASP A 216 3.46 -13.66 13.82
N ARG A 217 3.07 -13.37 15.07
CA ARG A 217 2.12 -14.17 15.85
C ARG A 217 0.71 -13.58 15.88
N TRP A 218 0.46 -12.40 15.34
CA TRP A 218 -0.85 -11.75 15.49
C TRP A 218 -1.90 -12.43 14.61
N LYS A 219 -3.10 -12.68 15.14
CA LYS A 219 -4.25 -13.23 14.39
C LYS A 219 -5.38 -12.22 14.22
N SER A 220 -5.51 -11.30 15.17
CA SER A 220 -6.48 -10.21 15.09
C SER A 220 -5.95 -9.00 15.84
N ILE A 221 -6.10 -7.83 15.24
CA ILE A 221 -5.67 -6.55 15.82
C ILE A 221 -6.79 -5.52 15.70
N SER A 222 -6.81 -4.58 16.64
CA SER A 222 -7.76 -3.47 16.66
C SER A 222 -7.00 -2.15 16.77
N LEU A 223 -7.34 -1.20 15.91
CA LEU A 223 -6.82 0.16 15.93
C LEU A 223 -7.91 1.07 16.47
N SER A 224 -7.63 1.75 17.57
CA SER A 224 -8.56 2.66 18.23
C SER A 224 -7.93 4.03 18.45
N ALA A 225 -8.75 5.07 18.38
CA ALA A 225 -8.32 6.41 18.78
C ALA A 225 -7.78 6.38 20.20
N LYS A 226 -6.68 7.11 20.46
CA LYS A 226 -6.25 7.34 21.83
C LYS A 226 -7.37 8.08 22.57
N PRO A 227 -7.67 7.73 23.84
CA PRO A 227 -8.47 8.62 24.68
C PRO A 227 -7.77 9.98 24.68
N ALA A 228 -8.48 11.04 24.30
CA ALA A 228 -7.94 12.38 24.45
C ALA A 228 -7.63 12.57 25.95
N SER A 229 -6.36 12.74 26.30
CA SER A 229 -5.90 12.83 27.69
C SER A 229 -6.56 13.98 28.47
N ASN A 230 -7.19 14.93 27.76
CA ASN A 230 -7.83 16.11 28.31
C ASN A 230 -9.33 16.22 27.98
N SER A 231 -10.01 15.14 27.55
CA SER A 231 -11.47 15.19 27.41
C SER A 231 -12.11 15.06 28.80
N PRO A 232 -12.82 16.09 29.32
CA PRO A 232 -13.46 16.05 30.63
C PRO A 232 -14.59 15.02 30.70
N PHE A 233 -15.03 14.50 29.54
CA PHE A 233 -16.08 13.49 29.43
C PHE A 233 -15.56 12.26 28.65
N PRO A 234 -15.82 11.03 29.12
CA PRO A 234 -15.33 9.83 28.47
C PRO A 234 -16.30 9.33 27.39
N TRP A 235 -16.58 10.16 26.38
CA TRP A 235 -17.52 9.86 25.29
C TRP A 235 -17.24 8.50 24.61
N TRP A 236 -15.97 8.08 24.57
CA TRP A 236 -15.55 6.76 24.07
C TRP A 236 -16.12 5.58 24.88
N LYS A 237 -16.37 5.75 26.19
CA LYS A 237 -17.04 4.73 27.04
C LYS A 237 -18.53 4.59 26.74
N PHE A 238 -19.13 5.61 26.11
CA PHE A 238 -20.54 5.64 25.72
C PHE A 238 -20.74 5.30 24.23
N GLY A 239 -19.72 4.76 23.56
CA GLY A 239 -19.82 4.40 22.14
C GLY A 239 -19.89 5.58 21.18
N MET A 240 -19.74 6.82 21.66
CA MET A 240 -19.71 8.04 20.85
C MET A 240 -18.24 8.41 20.55
N GLY A 241 -17.67 7.81 19.51
CA GLY A 241 -16.30 8.08 19.05
C GLY A 241 -16.08 7.58 17.63
N LYS A 242 -15.01 8.02 16.97
CA LYS A 242 -14.62 7.52 15.64
C LYS A 242 -14.50 5.99 15.69
N ARG A 243 -15.14 5.30 14.75
CA ARG A 243 -15.10 3.85 14.64
C ARG A 243 -13.67 3.42 14.30
N GLY A 244 -13.05 2.67 15.21
CA GLY A 244 -11.74 2.07 15.00
C GLY A 244 -11.73 1.05 13.86
N LEU A 245 -10.55 0.54 13.54
CA LEU A 245 -10.36 -0.45 12.48
C LEU A 245 -9.93 -1.79 13.07
N ASP A 246 -10.78 -2.80 12.93
CA ASP A 246 -10.45 -4.19 13.27
C ASP A 246 -9.94 -4.91 12.02
N LEU A 247 -8.84 -5.65 12.19
CA LEU A 247 -8.19 -6.40 11.12
C LEU A 247 -8.07 -7.87 11.51
N ASP A 248 -8.45 -8.75 10.59
CA ASP A 248 -7.99 -10.14 10.59
C ASP A 248 -6.57 -10.17 10.05
N VAL A 249 -5.64 -10.75 10.82
CA VAL A 249 -4.28 -10.98 10.36
C VAL A 249 -4.23 -12.39 9.82
N VAL A 250 -4.01 -12.53 8.51
CA VAL A 250 -4.33 -13.78 7.79
C VAL A 250 -3.11 -14.54 7.30
N ALA A 251 -2.00 -13.86 7.00
CA ALA A 251 -0.78 -14.49 6.53
C ALA A 251 0.46 -13.63 6.78
N ARG A 252 1.62 -14.29 6.95
CA ARG A 252 2.92 -13.62 6.86
C ARG A 252 3.17 -13.18 5.42
N CYS A 253 3.65 -11.96 5.22
CA CYS A 253 3.89 -11.43 3.88
C CYS A 253 5.18 -12.00 3.30
N ALA A 254 5.06 -13.02 2.46
CA ALA A 254 6.16 -13.54 1.67
C ALA A 254 6.68 -12.46 0.70
N ARG A 255 7.97 -12.16 0.80
CA ARG A 255 8.60 -11.12 -0.01
C ARG A 255 9.06 -11.67 -1.35
N CYS A 256 9.21 -10.76 -2.31
CA CYS A 256 9.95 -10.98 -3.56
C CYS A 256 11.20 -10.09 -3.55
N HIS A 257 11.88 -9.92 -4.68
CA HIS A 257 13.07 -9.07 -4.81
C HIS A 257 12.78 -7.56 -4.81
N VAL A 258 11.52 -7.12 -4.94
CA VAL A 258 11.16 -5.69 -4.96
C VAL A 258 11.79 -4.83 -3.84
N PRO A 259 11.94 -5.30 -2.59
CA PRO A 259 12.62 -4.53 -1.54
C PRO A 259 14.09 -4.17 -1.85
N ASN A 260 14.71 -4.82 -2.83
CA ASN A 260 16.06 -4.50 -3.28
C ASN A 260 16.14 -3.18 -4.05
N VAL A 261 15.03 -2.71 -4.60
CA VAL A 261 14.95 -1.45 -5.35
C VAL A 261 14.88 -0.28 -4.38
N ASP A 262 15.78 0.69 -4.55
CA ASP A 262 15.74 1.95 -3.81
C ASP A 262 14.56 2.80 -4.29
N PRO A 263 13.67 3.27 -3.38
CA PRO A 263 12.51 4.02 -3.79
C PRO A 263 12.82 5.43 -4.31
N GLU A 264 13.98 6.00 -4.00
CA GLU A 264 14.40 7.34 -4.44
C GLU A 264 15.24 7.34 -5.70
N SER A 265 16.11 6.34 -5.91
CA SER A 265 16.96 6.26 -7.11
C SER A 265 16.49 5.26 -8.16
N ALA A 266 15.55 4.38 -7.82
CA ALA A 266 15.17 3.20 -8.62
C ALA A 266 16.32 2.20 -8.87
N GLU A 267 17.47 2.36 -8.21
CA GLU A 267 18.58 1.42 -8.33
C GLU A 267 18.27 0.14 -7.55
N GLU A 268 18.46 -1.01 -8.21
CA GLU A 268 18.27 -2.31 -7.59
C GLU A 268 19.58 -2.84 -7.02
N HIS A 269 19.62 -3.03 -5.70
CA HIS A 269 20.75 -3.74 -5.09
C HIS A 269 20.71 -5.22 -5.49
N LYS A 270 21.82 -5.74 -6.03
CA LYS A 270 21.87 -7.11 -6.60
C LYS A 270 21.43 -8.22 -5.63
N ARG A 271 21.59 -8.01 -4.32
CA ARG A 271 21.41 -9.05 -3.30
C ARG A 271 20.54 -8.65 -2.10
N GLN A 272 20.42 -7.38 -1.77
CA GLN A 272 19.93 -6.93 -0.46
C GLN A 272 18.65 -6.11 -0.59
N PRO A 273 17.70 -6.24 0.35
CA PRO A 273 17.76 -7.03 1.58
C PRO A 273 17.41 -8.53 1.42
N TRP A 274 17.11 -8.97 0.20
CA TRP A 274 16.65 -10.34 -0.08
C TRP A 274 17.53 -11.43 0.57
N ASP A 275 18.84 -11.39 0.35
CA ASP A 275 19.77 -12.42 0.82
C ASP A 275 19.84 -12.46 2.34
N THR A 276 19.86 -11.30 3.01
CA THR A 276 19.84 -11.23 4.47
C THR A 276 18.55 -11.82 5.01
N LEU A 277 17.41 -11.44 4.45
CA LEU A 277 16.11 -12.01 4.82
C LEU A 277 16.05 -13.53 4.60
N MET A 278 16.58 -14.04 3.49
CA MET A 278 16.59 -15.48 3.18
C MET A 278 17.31 -16.33 4.24
N LYS A 279 18.30 -15.77 4.93
CA LYS A 279 19.07 -16.47 5.97
C LYS A 279 18.23 -16.81 7.21
N TYR A 280 17.27 -15.97 7.59
CA TYR A 280 16.57 -16.12 8.89
C TYR A 280 15.06 -15.89 8.86
N ARG A 281 14.50 -15.36 7.76
CA ARG A 281 13.08 -14.99 7.66
C ARG A 281 12.24 -15.95 6.83
N ARG A 282 12.73 -17.15 6.52
CA ARG A 282 11.93 -18.25 5.94
C ARG A 282 11.12 -18.96 7.03
N VAL A 283 10.24 -18.20 7.68
CA VAL A 283 9.56 -18.60 8.92
C VAL A 283 8.17 -19.20 8.70
N ASP A 284 7.63 -19.14 7.48
CA ASP A 284 6.30 -19.66 7.20
C ASP A 284 6.34 -21.08 6.60
N PRO A 285 5.74 -22.09 7.25
CA PRO A 285 5.79 -23.48 6.79
C PRO A 285 5.02 -23.73 5.47
N GLY A 286 4.11 -22.82 5.10
CA GLY A 286 3.36 -22.88 3.84
C GLY A 286 4.12 -22.31 2.64
N ILE A 287 5.20 -21.55 2.85
CA ILE A 287 6.00 -20.93 1.78
C ILE A 287 7.50 -20.89 2.12
N LYS A 288 8.08 -22.07 2.29
CA LYS A 288 9.45 -22.28 2.82
C LYS A 288 10.58 -21.65 1.99
N PHE A 289 10.35 -21.28 0.74
CA PHE A 289 11.37 -20.74 -0.17
C PHE A 289 11.37 -19.22 -0.28
N LYS A 290 10.50 -18.52 0.45
CA LYS A 290 10.46 -17.06 0.47
C LYS A 290 10.63 -16.54 1.90
N PRO A 291 11.34 -15.43 2.10
CA PRO A 291 11.40 -14.82 3.39
C PRO A 291 10.15 -13.97 3.65
N CYS A 292 9.84 -13.69 4.91
CA CYS A 292 8.68 -12.91 5.32
C CYS A 292 9.06 -11.61 6.02
N PHE A 293 8.33 -10.53 5.70
CA PHE A 293 8.37 -9.26 6.42
C PHE A 293 6.97 -8.63 6.44
N GLY A 294 6.46 -8.37 7.64
CA GLY A 294 5.13 -7.81 7.85
C GLY A 294 4.00 -8.83 7.63
N MET A 295 2.79 -8.39 7.96
CA MET A 295 1.60 -9.22 8.04
C MET A 295 0.50 -8.75 7.09
N LEU A 296 -0.03 -9.66 6.30
CA LEU A 296 -1.15 -9.44 5.40
C LEU A 296 -2.44 -9.50 6.20
N CYS A 297 -3.28 -8.48 6.05
CA CYS A 297 -4.47 -8.27 6.84
C CYS A 297 -5.71 -7.99 5.99
N VAL A 298 -6.88 -8.32 6.55
CA VAL A 298 -8.20 -8.08 5.95
C VAL A 298 -9.06 -7.26 6.92
N PRO A 299 -9.53 -6.06 6.53
CA PRO A 299 -10.48 -5.28 7.32
C PRO A 299 -11.76 -6.03 7.64
N ARG A 300 -12.24 -5.93 8.88
CA ARG A 300 -13.56 -6.42 9.32
C ARG A 300 -14.63 -5.33 9.14
N GLY A 301 -15.86 -5.76 8.85
CA GLY A 301 -16.99 -4.86 8.63
C GLY A 301 -16.74 -3.89 7.47
N ASN A 302 -17.30 -2.68 7.56
CA ASN A 302 -17.19 -1.65 6.53
C ASN A 302 -15.89 -0.82 6.64
N GLY A 303 -14.86 -1.37 7.28
CA GLY A 303 -13.62 -0.66 7.60
C GLY A 303 -13.79 0.31 8.78
N GLY A 304 -12.81 1.21 8.91
CA GLY A 304 -12.72 2.20 9.98
C GLY A 304 -11.75 3.31 9.60
N GLN A 305 -11.87 4.46 10.26
CA GLN A 305 -10.92 5.54 10.08
C GLN A 305 -9.68 5.27 10.92
N ILE A 306 -8.51 5.52 10.34
CA ILE A 306 -7.23 5.42 11.03
C ILE A 306 -6.49 6.75 10.97
N GLU A 307 -5.77 7.06 12.04
CA GLU A 307 -4.97 8.27 12.16
C GLU A 307 -3.64 7.93 12.82
N LEU A 308 -2.64 8.79 12.64
CA LEU A 308 -1.40 8.63 13.36
C LEU A 308 -1.58 8.74 14.86
N GLY A 309 -0.80 7.91 15.55
CA GLY A 309 -0.82 7.84 16.99
C GLY A 309 -2.01 7.05 17.55
N MET A 310 -2.89 6.47 16.74
CA MET A 310 -3.87 5.49 17.21
C MET A 310 -3.19 4.32 17.95
N LYS A 311 -3.89 3.79 18.95
CA LYS A 311 -3.44 2.63 19.71
C LYS A 311 -3.78 1.37 18.93
N LEU A 312 -2.77 0.52 18.70
CA LEU A 312 -2.97 -0.86 18.27
C LEU A 312 -3.08 -1.76 19.49
N GLU A 313 -4.08 -2.63 19.49
CA GLU A 313 -4.24 -3.70 20.46
C GLU A 313 -4.29 -5.05 19.75
N VAL A 314 -3.48 -6.00 20.20
CA VAL A 314 -3.50 -7.38 19.71
C VAL A 314 -4.60 -8.13 20.44
N LYS A 315 -5.63 -8.55 19.69
CA LYS A 315 -6.81 -9.24 20.24
C LYS A 315 -6.64 -10.75 20.32
N ALA A 316 -5.84 -11.31 19.40
CA ALA A 316 -5.54 -12.73 19.38
C ALA A 316 -4.15 -12.97 18.78
N THR A 317 -3.48 -14.02 19.27
CA THR A 317 -2.21 -14.50 18.72
C THR A 317 -2.31 -15.99 18.37
N GLY A 318 -1.36 -16.48 17.58
CA GLY A 318 -1.29 -17.87 17.16
C GLY A 318 -0.44 -18.05 15.92
N GLU A 319 -0.43 -19.28 15.40
CA GLU A 319 0.38 -19.62 14.24
C GLU A 319 -0.22 -19.18 12.91
N HIS A 320 0.66 -19.01 11.94
CA HIS A 320 0.32 -18.82 10.54
C HIS A 320 0.92 -19.91 9.67
N ARG A 321 0.17 -20.24 8.63
CA ARG A 321 0.61 -21.06 7.52
C ARG A 321 0.07 -20.43 6.25
N TYR A 322 0.97 -20.08 5.34
CA TYR A 322 0.62 -19.52 4.05
C TYR A 322 -0.14 -20.57 3.22
N ILE A 323 -1.25 -20.15 2.64
CA ILE A 323 -2.11 -20.94 1.76
C ILE A 323 -2.10 -20.23 0.40
N ILE A 324 -1.60 -20.93 -0.61
CA ILE A 324 -1.58 -20.41 -1.97
C ILE A 324 -3.03 -20.25 -2.44
N GLY A 325 -3.38 -19.04 -2.84
CA GLY A 325 -4.63 -18.78 -3.55
C GLY A 325 -4.48 -19.23 -5.00
N MET A 326 -5.35 -20.14 -5.43
CA MET A 326 -5.59 -20.43 -6.85
C MET A 326 -6.63 -19.45 -7.39
#